data_AF-A0A9W4TS50-F1
#
_entry.id   AF-A0A9W4TS50-F1
#
_cell.length_a   1.000
_cell.length_b   1.000
_cell.length_c   1.000
_cell.angle_alpha   90.00
_cell.angle_beta   90.00
_cell.angle_gamma   90.00
#
_symmetry.space_group_name_H-M   'P 1'
#
loop_
_entity.id
_entity.type
_entity.pdbx_description
1 polymer ?
#
loop_
_entity_poly.entity_id
_entity_poly.type
_entity_poly.pdbx_seq_one_letter_code
_entity_poly.pdbx_strand_id
1 'polypeptide(L)'
;MKLLFFLISIVNCSRLAPLLIASHRLVDVKSSSPTDIIREIVTQCSSDAYIIINQPGLVYTDLTTEKKDDWPMLRKYLYMSSTIIGLPRVPVLDLDYIEKYIISTCDAETISGDIEYYDIRKRVIRLDTENTDEMIRKVLRKLPSPHYTIILTSTEPGYYHPLPEYNEVHDIFHDILSTHKNIEKNDRFHNIEPNWNP
;
A
#
# COMPACT_ATOMS: atom_id res chain seq x y z
N MET A 1 -31.23 43.28 23.46
CA MET A 1 -31.91 42.09 22.87
C MET A 1 -31.73 42.22 21.36
N LYS A 2 -30.91 41.46 20.63
CA LYS A 2 -30.44 40.07 20.74
C LYS A 2 -29.01 39.99 20.18
N LEU A 3 -28.14 39.25 20.87
CA LEU A 3 -26.87 38.76 20.35
C LEU A 3 -27.19 37.64 19.35
N LEU A 4 -26.76 37.75 18.10
CA LEU A 4 -26.87 36.69 17.11
C LEU A 4 -25.52 35.93 17.08
N PHE A 5 -25.39 34.91 17.94
CA PHE A 5 -24.30 33.94 17.85
C PHE A 5 -24.55 33.03 16.65
N PHE A 6 -23.83 33.25 15.56
CA PHE A 6 -23.72 32.28 14.47
C PHE A 6 -22.82 31.13 14.95
N LEU A 7 -23.44 30.01 15.32
CA LEU A 7 -22.75 28.73 15.52
C LEU A 7 -22.31 28.22 14.15
N ILE A 8 -21.09 28.54 13.75
CA ILE A 8 -20.39 27.84 12.67
C ILE A 8 -20.12 26.43 13.19
N SER A 9 -20.96 25.48 12.79
CA SER A 9 -20.64 24.06 12.94
C SER A 9 -19.43 23.79 12.07
N ILE A 10 -18.26 23.68 12.69
CA ILE A 10 -17.03 23.23 12.04
C ILE A 10 -17.28 21.75 11.73
N VAL A 11 -17.77 21.47 10.53
CA VAL A 11 -17.79 20.12 9.98
C VAL A 11 -16.33 19.72 9.81
N ASN A 12 -15.78 19.01 10.78
CA ASN A 12 -14.53 18.27 10.61
C ASN A 12 -14.82 17.18 9.58
N CYS A 13 -14.69 17.52 8.29
CA CYS A 13 -14.67 16.56 7.22
C CYS A 13 -13.38 15.76 7.38
N SER A 14 -13.47 14.62 8.06
CA SER A 14 -12.36 13.67 8.18
C SER A 14 -12.01 13.22 6.76
N ARG A 15 -10.86 13.66 6.26
CA ARG A 15 -10.34 13.22 4.96
C ARG A 15 -9.87 11.78 5.13
N LEU A 16 -10.56 10.86 4.48
CA LEU A 16 -10.23 9.45 4.45
C LEU A 16 -9.67 9.12 3.07
N ALA A 17 -8.53 8.45 3.04
CA ALA A 17 -7.88 7.99 1.83
C ALA A 17 -7.94 6.45 1.76
N PRO A 18 -7.96 5.85 0.56
CA PRO A 18 -7.65 4.45 0.44
C PRO A 18 -6.15 4.20 0.69
N LEU A 19 -5.83 3.03 1.23
CA LEU A 19 -4.48 2.53 1.37
C LEU A 19 -4.40 1.14 0.76
N LEU A 20 -3.54 0.99 -0.24
CA LEU A 20 -3.22 -0.29 -0.86
C LEU A 20 -1.74 -0.57 -0.63
N ILE A 21 -1.45 -1.70 0.00
CA ILE A 21 -0.09 -2.19 0.19
C ILE A 21 0.04 -3.53 -0.51
N ALA A 22 1.08 -3.67 -1.32
CA ALA A 22 1.37 -4.91 -2.02
C ALA A 22 2.85 -5.22 -1.94
N SER A 23 3.20 -6.39 -1.45
CA SER A 23 4.59 -6.83 -1.35
C SER A 23 4.80 -8.10 -2.14
N HIS A 24 5.89 -8.14 -2.91
CA HIS A 24 6.32 -9.36 -3.60
C HIS A 24 6.63 -10.50 -2.61
N ARG A 25 7.05 -10.17 -1.38
CA ARG A 25 7.33 -11.17 -0.34
C ARG A 25 6.16 -11.34 0.61
N LEU A 26 6.05 -12.54 1.18
CA LEU A 26 5.05 -12.84 2.19
C LEU A 26 5.43 -12.14 3.50
N VAL A 27 4.52 -11.35 4.04
CA VAL A 27 4.63 -10.65 5.32
C VAL A 27 3.40 -11.03 6.14
N ASP A 28 3.63 -11.62 7.31
CA ASP A 28 2.56 -11.87 8.27
C ASP A 28 2.23 -10.58 9.02
N VAL A 29 1.04 -10.03 8.77
CA VAL A 29 0.55 -8.79 9.37
C VAL A 29 -0.55 -9.12 10.37
N LYS A 30 -0.38 -8.67 11.61
CA LYS A 30 -1.25 -8.96 12.76
C LYS A 30 -2.06 -7.75 13.18
N SER A 31 -1.54 -6.54 12.96
CA SER A 31 -2.23 -5.32 13.31
C SER A 31 -3.36 -4.98 12.33
N SER A 32 -4.39 -4.30 12.83
CA SER A 32 -5.46 -3.69 12.04
C SER A 32 -5.27 -2.18 11.83
N SER A 33 -4.29 -1.58 12.50
CA SER A 33 -4.00 -0.14 12.44
C SER A 33 -3.12 0.16 11.21
N PRO A 34 -3.47 1.13 10.35
CA PRO A 34 -2.74 1.41 9.10
C PRO A 34 -1.25 1.66 9.31
N THR A 35 -0.89 2.47 10.31
CA THR A 35 0.51 2.80 10.63
C THR A 35 1.27 1.59 11.15
N ASP A 36 0.62 0.75 11.96
CA ASP A 36 1.26 -0.44 12.52
C ASP A 36 1.41 -1.55 11.45
N ILE A 37 0.46 -1.67 10.52
CA ILE A 37 0.57 -2.54 9.35
C ILE A 37 1.81 -2.16 8.53
N ILE A 38 1.98 -0.86 8.22
CA ILE A 38 3.16 -0.37 7.50
C ILE A 38 4.42 -0.69 8.31
N ARG A 39 4.40 -0.46 9.63
CA ARG A 39 5.53 -0.76 10.51
C ARG A 39 5.92 -2.24 10.45
N GLU A 40 4.96 -3.15 10.56
CA GLU A 40 5.17 -4.60 10.50
C GLU A 40 5.77 -5.04 9.15
N ILE A 41 5.26 -4.50 8.04
CA ILE A 41 5.78 -4.78 6.68
C ILE A 41 7.21 -4.27 6.52
N VAL A 42 7.48 -3.05 6.96
CA VAL A 42 8.80 -2.42 6.81
C VAL A 42 9.83 -3.04 7.75
N THR A 43 9.47 -3.41 8.98
CA THR A 43 10.40 -3.99 9.97
C THR A 43 11.07 -5.28 9.47
N GLN A 44 10.41 -6.02 8.58
CA GLN A 44 10.98 -7.24 8.00
C GLN A 44 12.08 -6.96 6.96
N CYS A 45 12.21 -5.71 6.49
CA CYS A 45 13.17 -5.26 5.47
C CYS A 45 13.28 -6.23 4.28
N SER A 46 12.13 -6.79 3.88
CA SER A 46 12.02 -7.92 2.95
C SER A 46 12.10 -7.51 1.48
N SER A 47 12.02 -6.21 1.20
CA SER A 47 12.06 -5.64 -0.15
C SER A 47 13.34 -4.87 -0.39
N ASP A 48 13.81 -4.91 -1.63
CA ASP A 48 14.94 -4.11 -2.10
C ASP A 48 14.48 -2.73 -2.56
N ALA A 49 13.20 -2.58 -2.89
CA ALA A 49 12.59 -1.29 -3.21
C ALA A 49 11.25 -1.11 -2.48
N TYR A 50 11.11 0.02 -1.81
CA TYR A 50 9.84 0.50 -1.23
C TYR A 50 9.34 1.65 -2.08
N ILE A 51 8.23 1.45 -2.77
CA ILE A 51 7.65 2.43 -3.69
C ILE A 51 6.47 3.06 -2.97
N ILE A 52 6.63 4.32 -2.56
CA ILE A 52 5.57 5.12 -1.94
C ILE A 52 4.94 5.96 -3.05
N ILE A 53 3.65 5.75 -3.29
CA ILE A 53 2.90 6.45 -4.32
C ILE A 53 1.82 7.27 -3.64
N ASN A 54 1.92 8.58 -3.81
CA ASN A 54 0.91 9.53 -3.45
C ASN A 54 0.14 9.93 -4.71
N GLN A 55 -1.13 9.53 -4.78
CA GLN A 55 -2.02 9.96 -5.85
C GLN A 55 -3.04 10.98 -5.31
N PRO A 56 -2.88 12.27 -5.61
CA PRO A 56 -3.87 13.28 -5.27
C PRO A 56 -5.24 12.94 -5.86
N GLY A 57 -6.31 13.22 -5.12
CA GLY A 57 -7.69 12.98 -5.55
C GLY A 57 -8.16 11.52 -5.51
N LEU A 58 -7.28 10.55 -5.21
CA LEU A 58 -7.63 9.13 -5.17
C LEU A 58 -8.73 8.86 -4.14
N VAL A 59 -9.79 8.18 -4.57
CA VAL A 59 -10.87 7.70 -3.71
C VAL A 59 -11.00 6.18 -3.77
N TYR A 60 -11.60 5.56 -2.76
CA TYR A 60 -11.69 4.10 -2.70
C TYR A 60 -12.47 3.49 -3.87
N THR A 61 -13.43 4.23 -4.47
CA THR A 61 -14.18 3.77 -5.65
C THR A 61 -13.30 3.64 -6.89
N ASP A 62 -12.15 4.30 -6.93
CA ASP A 62 -11.16 4.18 -8.00
C ASP A 62 -10.48 2.81 -8.00
N LEU A 63 -10.36 2.19 -6.83
CA LEU A 63 -9.68 0.91 -6.63
C LEU A 63 -10.67 -0.27 -6.51
N THR A 64 -11.71 -0.25 -7.34
CA THR A 64 -12.76 -1.28 -7.36
C THR A 64 -12.57 -2.25 -8.51
N THR A 65 -13.16 -3.43 -8.40
CA THR A 65 -13.16 -4.43 -9.49
C THR A 65 -13.87 -3.91 -10.76
N GLU A 66 -14.82 -2.98 -10.62
CA GLU A 66 -15.51 -2.35 -11.76
C GLU A 66 -14.57 -1.47 -12.60
N LYS A 67 -13.65 -0.76 -11.95
CA LYS A 67 -12.66 0.11 -12.60
C LYS A 67 -11.33 -0.59 -12.89
N LYS A 68 -11.32 -1.92 -12.94
CA LYS A 68 -10.10 -2.71 -13.12
C LYS A 68 -9.29 -2.36 -14.38
N ASP A 69 -9.96 -1.89 -15.42
CA ASP A 69 -9.36 -1.58 -16.72
C ASP A 69 -8.58 -0.25 -16.69
N ASP A 70 -8.81 0.58 -15.67
CA ASP A 70 -8.04 1.81 -15.39
C ASP A 70 -6.67 1.49 -14.75
N TRP A 71 -6.50 0.26 -14.24
CA TRP A 71 -5.34 -0.18 -13.43
C TRP A 71 -4.64 -1.44 -13.96
N PRO A 72 -4.36 -1.57 -15.27
CA PRO A 72 -3.87 -2.82 -15.84
C PRO A 72 -2.48 -3.21 -15.31
N MET A 73 -1.57 -2.27 -15.11
CA MET A 73 -0.23 -2.56 -14.61
C MET A 73 -0.24 -2.78 -13.11
N LEU A 74 -0.92 -1.92 -12.34
CA LEU A 74 -1.08 -2.10 -10.90
C LEU A 74 -1.65 -3.48 -10.61
N ARG A 75 -2.78 -3.86 -11.21
CA ARG A 75 -3.39 -5.17 -11.00
C ARG A 75 -2.47 -6.32 -11.39
N LYS A 76 -1.73 -6.20 -12.50
CA LYS A 76 -0.72 -7.21 -12.88
C LYS A 76 0.31 -7.43 -11.77
N TYR A 77 0.81 -6.36 -11.16
CA TYR A 77 1.79 -6.46 -10.06
C TYR A 77 1.15 -6.90 -8.74
N LEU A 78 -0.13 -6.61 -8.51
CA LEU A 78 -0.88 -7.18 -7.39
C LEU A 78 -0.98 -8.70 -7.52
N TYR A 79 -1.31 -9.24 -8.69
CA TYR A 79 -1.35 -10.70 -8.91
C TYR A 79 0.01 -11.39 -8.70
N MET A 80 1.11 -10.67 -8.81
CA MET A 80 2.46 -11.18 -8.55
C MET A 80 2.90 -10.97 -7.09
N SER A 81 2.09 -10.30 -6.27
CA SER A 81 2.40 -9.99 -4.89
C SER A 81 2.00 -11.13 -3.97
N SER A 82 2.88 -11.50 -3.04
CA SER A 82 2.58 -12.53 -2.04
C SER A 82 1.75 -11.99 -0.88
N THR A 83 1.82 -10.68 -0.62
CA THR A 83 1.05 -9.99 0.42
C THR A 83 0.30 -8.83 -0.21
N ILE A 84 -1.00 -8.74 0.01
CA ILE A 84 -1.81 -7.61 -0.45
C ILE A 84 -2.75 -7.22 0.67
N ILE A 85 -2.76 -5.93 1.01
CA ILE A 85 -3.61 -5.34 2.04
C ILE A 85 -4.29 -4.13 1.42
N GLY A 86 -5.62 -4.16 1.39
CA GLY A 86 -6.44 -3.06 0.95
C GLY A 86 -7.29 -2.54 2.10
N LEU A 87 -7.06 -1.29 2.50
CA LEU A 87 -7.89 -0.58 3.47
C LEU A 87 -8.60 0.56 2.72
N PRO A 88 -9.93 0.49 2.50
CA PRO A 88 -10.64 1.47 1.69
C PRO A 88 -10.70 2.85 2.33
N ARG A 89 -10.63 2.91 3.67
CA ARG A 89 -10.82 4.15 4.44
C ARG A 89 -9.83 4.21 5.59
N VAL A 90 -8.75 4.96 5.41
CA VAL A 90 -7.78 5.26 6.46
C VAL A 90 -7.62 6.76 6.63
N PRO A 91 -7.27 7.25 7.84
CA PRO A 91 -6.79 8.62 8.00
C PRO A 91 -5.61 8.87 7.06
N VAL A 92 -5.49 10.11 6.57
CA VAL A 92 -4.33 10.53 5.77
C VAL A 92 -3.03 10.20 6.52
N LEU A 93 -2.12 9.54 5.82
CA LEU A 93 -0.84 9.10 6.36
C LEU A 93 0.24 10.15 6.17
N ASP A 94 1.15 10.24 7.14
CA ASP A 94 2.38 11.03 7.02
C ASP A 94 3.42 10.24 6.21
N LEU A 95 3.53 10.57 4.92
CA LEU A 95 4.46 9.91 4.00
C LEU A 95 5.92 10.22 4.34
N ASP A 96 6.21 11.39 4.90
CA ASP A 96 7.58 11.76 5.31
C ASP A 96 8.02 10.90 6.49
N TYR A 97 7.11 10.64 7.43
CA TYR A 97 7.35 9.71 8.53
C TYR A 97 7.60 8.29 8.02
N ILE A 98 6.77 7.78 7.10
CA ILE A 98 6.92 6.43 6.53
C ILE A 98 8.26 6.30 5.81
N GLU A 99 8.61 7.27 4.97
CA GLU A 99 9.89 7.33 4.27
C GLU A 99 11.07 7.29 5.25
N LYS A 100 11.09 8.18 6.25
CA LYS A 100 12.14 8.21 7.29
C LYS A 100 12.19 6.90 8.08
N TYR A 101 11.05 6.28 8.34
CA TYR A 101 10.97 5.00 9.02
C TYR A 101 11.63 3.88 8.21
N ILE A 102 11.39 3.83 6.89
CA ILE A 102 12.03 2.84 6.01
C ILE A 102 13.54 3.07 5.93
N ILE A 103 13.98 4.32 5.74
CA ILE A 103 15.40 4.68 5.69
C ILE A 103 16.12 4.21 6.96
N SER A 104 15.58 4.59 8.13
CA SER A 104 16.19 4.27 9.42
C SER A 104 16.15 2.78 9.76
N THR A 105 15.10 2.07 9.36
CA THR A 105 14.92 0.64 9.72
C THR A 105 15.68 -0.28 8.78
N CYS A 106 15.76 0.05 7.48
CA CYS A 106 16.29 -0.84 6.45
C CYS A 106 17.59 -0.36 5.79
N ASP A 107 18.19 0.72 6.28
CA ASP A 107 19.39 1.35 5.70
C ASP A 107 19.20 1.65 4.20
N ALA A 108 18.03 2.25 3.90
CA ALA A 108 17.59 2.52 2.55
C ALA A 108 17.92 3.96 2.13
N GLU A 109 18.17 4.17 0.83
CA GLU A 109 18.41 5.49 0.25
C GLU A 109 17.15 6.03 -0.45
N THR A 110 16.83 7.31 -0.28
CA THR A 110 15.74 7.96 -1.03
C THR A 110 16.20 8.25 -2.45
N ILE A 111 15.36 7.90 -3.43
CA ILE A 111 15.53 8.28 -4.82
C ILE A 111 14.34 9.17 -5.21
N SER A 112 14.65 10.41 -5.57
CA SER A 112 13.71 11.37 -6.14
C SER A 112 14.13 11.69 -7.59
N GLY A 113 13.25 11.43 -8.56
CA GLY A 113 13.48 11.80 -9.97
C GLY A 113 13.66 10.62 -10.93
N ASP A 114 14.28 10.89 -12.09
CA ASP A 114 14.41 9.93 -13.17
C ASP A 114 15.33 8.78 -12.74
N ILE A 115 14.77 7.57 -12.71
CA ILE A 115 15.44 6.39 -12.19
C ILE A 115 16.58 6.05 -13.15
N GLU A 116 17.79 6.52 -12.83
CA GLU A 116 19.02 6.02 -13.41
C GLU A 116 19.30 4.62 -12.84
N TYR A 117 20.15 3.84 -13.51
CA TYR A 117 20.47 2.49 -13.08
C TYR A 117 21.24 2.54 -11.76
N TYR A 118 20.63 2.07 -10.66
CA TYR A 118 21.23 2.13 -9.33
C TYR A 118 21.52 0.75 -8.74
N ASP A 119 22.75 0.67 -8.21
CA ASP A 119 23.43 -0.45 -7.60
C ASP A 119 22.69 -1.01 -6.36
N ILE A 120 23.09 -2.22 -5.94
CA ILE A 120 22.52 -3.25 -5.04
C ILE A 120 21.80 -2.82 -3.72
N ARG A 121 21.74 -1.54 -3.36
CA ARG A 121 21.21 -1.07 -2.06
C ARG A 121 19.68 -0.98 -2.03
N LYS A 122 19.12 -1.09 -0.82
CA LYS A 122 17.69 -0.88 -0.57
C LYS A 122 17.34 0.59 -0.81
N ARG A 123 16.15 0.84 -1.33
CA ARG A 123 15.74 2.20 -1.72
C ARG A 123 14.29 2.49 -1.41
N VAL A 124 14.02 3.76 -1.13
CA VAL A 124 12.69 4.33 -1.08
C VAL A 124 12.49 5.18 -2.33
N ILE A 125 11.49 4.84 -3.12
CA ILE A 125 11.11 5.57 -4.33
C ILE A 125 9.78 6.25 -4.04
N ARG A 126 9.81 7.58 -3.92
CA ARG A 126 8.61 8.38 -3.67
C ARG A 126 8.12 9.00 -4.97
N LEU A 127 6.83 8.82 -5.24
CA LEU A 127 6.17 9.29 -6.45
C LEU A 127 4.92 10.07 -6.07
N ASP A 128 4.89 11.35 -6.42
CA ASP A 128 3.67 12.17 -6.37
C ASP A 128 3.13 12.27 -7.81
N THR A 129 2.04 11.55 -8.11
CA THR A 129 1.55 11.43 -9.50
C THR A 129 0.07 11.09 -9.59
N GLU A 130 -0.60 11.63 -10.61
CA GLU A 130 -1.96 11.24 -11.00
C GLU A 130 -1.99 10.02 -11.93
N ASN A 131 -0.86 9.70 -12.59
CA ASN A 131 -0.75 8.60 -13.55
C ASN A 131 0.04 7.42 -12.94
N THR A 132 -0.51 6.90 -11.85
CA THR A 132 0.11 5.84 -11.06
C THR A 132 0.40 4.57 -11.86
N ASP A 133 -0.52 4.13 -12.71
CA ASP A 133 -0.37 2.86 -13.45
C ASP A 133 0.85 2.90 -14.40
N GLU A 134 1.01 3.99 -15.15
CA GLU A 134 2.16 4.18 -16.04
C GLU A 134 3.47 4.33 -15.25
N MET A 135 3.44 5.06 -14.13
CA MET A 135 4.62 5.26 -13.29
C MET A 135 5.07 3.96 -12.63
N ILE A 136 4.16 3.14 -12.10
CA ILE A 136 4.46 1.80 -11.60
C ILE A 136 5.16 0.98 -12.67
N ARG A 137 4.64 0.99 -13.91
CA ARG A 137 5.27 0.29 -15.03
C ARG A 137 6.68 0.78 -15.31
N LYS A 138 6.92 2.09 -15.30
CA LYS A 138 8.24 2.67 -15.55
C LYS A 138 9.23 2.31 -14.44
N VAL A 139 8.82 2.45 -13.18
CA VAL A 139 9.66 2.18 -12.01
C VAL A 139 10.04 0.70 -11.96
N LEU A 140 9.05 -0.20 -11.97
CA LEU A 140 9.30 -1.63 -11.82
C LEU A 140 10.10 -2.23 -12.98
N ARG A 141 10.03 -1.67 -14.19
CA ARG A 141 10.88 -2.10 -15.33
C ARG A 141 12.36 -1.71 -15.17
N LYS A 142 12.65 -0.69 -14.38
CA LYS A 142 14.00 -0.22 -14.12
C LYS A 142 14.61 -0.85 -12.86
N LEU A 143 13.80 -1.53 -12.04
CA LEU A 143 14.30 -2.20 -10.84
C LEU A 143 15.11 -3.45 -11.22
N PRO A 144 16.38 -3.58 -10.78
CA PRO A 144 17.17 -4.80 -10.97
C PRO A 144 16.65 -6.00 -10.16
N SER A 145 15.87 -5.77 -9.10
CA SER A 145 15.36 -6.83 -8.21
C SER A 145 13.85 -7.00 -8.34
N PRO A 146 13.34 -8.24 -8.30
CA PRO A 146 11.90 -8.51 -8.24
C PRO A 146 11.29 -8.19 -6.87
N HIS A 147 12.10 -7.95 -5.82
CA HIS A 147 11.61 -7.75 -4.46
C HIS A 147 11.24 -6.28 -4.21
N TYR A 148 9.97 -5.96 -4.42
CA TYR A 148 9.42 -4.64 -4.17
C TYR A 148 8.23 -4.69 -3.20
N THR A 149 7.99 -3.56 -2.54
CA THR A 149 6.74 -3.25 -1.84
C THR A 149 6.17 -1.96 -2.38
N ILE A 150 4.91 -1.97 -2.81
CA ILE A 150 4.14 -0.79 -3.25
C ILE A 150 3.26 -0.35 -2.08
N ILE A 151 3.29 0.94 -1.77
CA ILE A 151 2.41 1.61 -0.81
C ILE A 151 1.71 2.72 -1.59
N LEU A 152 0.45 2.50 -1.98
CA LEU A 152 -0.37 3.46 -2.71
C LEU A 152 -1.41 4.09 -1.77
N THR A 153 -1.41 5.41 -1.70
CA THR A 153 -2.35 6.19 -0.89
C THR A 153 -2.51 7.62 -1.41
N SER A 154 -3.21 8.47 -0.67
CA SER A 154 -3.41 9.88 -1.01
C SER A 154 -3.28 10.78 0.22
N THR A 155 -2.44 11.81 0.12
CA THR A 155 -2.40 12.89 1.12
C THR A 155 -3.55 13.87 0.96
N GLU A 156 -4.08 13.97 -0.25
CA GLU A 156 -5.19 14.86 -0.62
C GLU A 156 -6.30 14.03 -1.26
N PRO A 157 -7.03 13.20 -0.48
CA PRO A 157 -8.04 12.32 -1.05
C PRO A 157 -9.20 13.14 -1.65
N GLY A 158 -9.79 12.59 -2.71
CA GLY A 158 -10.96 13.20 -3.34
C GLY A 158 -12.17 13.21 -2.43
N TYR A 159 -13.14 14.09 -2.74
CA TYR A 159 -14.41 14.13 -2.02
C TYR A 159 -15.32 13.01 -2.50
N TYR A 160 -15.84 12.19 -1.59
CA TYR A 160 -16.84 11.18 -1.89
C TYR A 160 -18.03 11.27 -0.94
N HIS A 161 -19.20 11.59 -1.49
CA HIS A 161 -20.48 11.58 -0.81
C HIS A 161 -21.56 11.00 -1.74
N PRO A 162 -22.53 10.22 -1.23
CA PRO A 162 -22.69 9.79 0.16
C PRO A 162 -21.67 8.71 0.56
N LEU A 163 -21.28 8.66 1.83
CA LEU A 163 -20.50 7.53 2.33
C LEU A 163 -21.40 6.28 2.29
N PRO A 164 -20.98 5.18 1.65
CA PRO A 164 -21.74 3.94 1.67
C PRO A 164 -21.87 3.43 3.10
N GLU A 165 -23.01 2.82 3.40
CA GLU A 165 -23.21 2.12 4.67
C GLU A 165 -22.08 1.11 4.92
N TYR A 166 -21.67 0.99 6.18
CA TYR A 166 -20.54 0.16 6.63
C TYR A 166 -20.63 -1.32 6.21
N ASN A 167 -21.81 -1.77 5.77
CA ASN A 167 -22.12 -3.15 5.41
C ASN A 167 -21.84 -3.51 3.95
N GLU A 168 -21.60 -2.53 3.07
CA GLU A 168 -21.14 -2.82 1.72
C GLU A 168 -19.63 -2.98 1.74
N VAL A 169 -19.17 -4.24 1.70
CA VAL A 169 -17.76 -4.63 1.64
C VAL A 169 -17.14 -4.12 0.34
N HIS A 170 -16.77 -2.85 0.32
CA HIS A 170 -15.98 -2.25 -0.76
C HIS A 170 -14.50 -2.52 -0.48
N ASP A 171 -14.13 -3.79 -0.61
CA ASP A 171 -12.73 -4.18 -0.57
C ASP A 171 -12.04 -3.67 -1.83
N ILE A 172 -10.87 -3.05 -1.65
CA ILE A 172 -9.99 -2.67 -2.75
C ILE A 172 -9.67 -3.92 -3.58
N PHE A 173 -10.03 -3.92 -4.88
CA PHE A 173 -9.87 -5.08 -5.78
C PHE A 173 -10.24 -6.42 -5.13
N HIS A 174 -11.49 -6.54 -4.67
CA HIS A 174 -12.01 -7.71 -3.96
C HIS A 174 -11.70 -9.06 -4.65
N ASP A 175 -11.72 -9.10 -5.98
CA ASP A 175 -11.38 -10.27 -6.79
C ASP A 175 -9.94 -10.76 -6.59
N ILE A 176 -9.00 -9.85 -6.37
CA ILE A 176 -7.60 -10.17 -6.10
C ILE A 176 -7.44 -10.59 -4.63
N LEU A 177 -7.99 -9.81 -3.71
CA LEU A 177 -7.85 -10.06 -2.27
C LEU A 177 -8.50 -11.39 -1.83
N SER A 178 -9.67 -11.73 -2.40
CA SER A 178 -10.35 -13.00 -2.12
C SER A 178 -9.54 -14.21 -2.58
N THR A 179 -8.87 -14.11 -3.74
CA THR A 179 -8.01 -15.17 -4.27
C THR A 179 -6.80 -15.44 -3.35
N HIS A 180 -6.18 -14.38 -2.82
CA HIS A 180 -4.98 -14.50 -2.00
C HIS A 180 -5.25 -15.01 -0.57
N LYS A 181 -6.48 -14.86 -0.05
CA LYS A 181 -6.88 -15.45 1.24
C LYS A 181 -6.94 -16.99 1.21
N ASN A 182 -7.05 -17.60 0.02
CA ASN A 182 -7.22 -19.04 -0.15
C ASN A 182 -5.92 -19.77 -0.50
N ILE A 183 -4.76 -19.09 -0.48
CA ILE A 183 -3.48 -19.71 -0.83
C ILE A 183 -2.91 -20.42 0.40
N GLU A 184 -2.60 -21.71 0.25
CA GLU A 184 -1.98 -22.56 1.28
C GLU A 184 -0.62 -21.97 1.69
N LYS A 185 -0.50 -21.52 2.94
CA LYS A 185 0.80 -21.19 3.54
C LYS A 185 1.53 -22.51 3.77
N ASN A 186 2.67 -22.70 3.12
CA ASN A 186 3.49 -23.90 3.34
C ASN A 186 4.18 -23.80 4.71
N ASP A 187 3.50 -24.26 5.75
CA ASP A 187 3.98 -24.27 7.14
C ASP A 187 4.90 -25.48 7.44
N ARG A 188 5.37 -26.21 6.42
CA ARG A 188 6.19 -27.42 6.56
C ARG A 188 7.67 -27.18 6.90
N PHE A 189 7.99 -26.08 7.57
CA PHE A 189 9.34 -25.84 8.12
C PHE A 189 9.49 -26.29 9.59
N HIS A 190 8.54 -27.05 10.12
CA HIS A 190 8.76 -27.78 11.36
C HIS A 190 9.67 -28.98 11.12
N ASN A 191 10.89 -28.89 11.65
CA ASN A 191 11.91 -29.93 11.84
C ASN A 191 11.41 -31.35 11.55
N ILE A 192 11.66 -31.84 10.35
CA ILE A 192 11.69 -33.28 10.13
C ILE A 192 12.97 -33.73 10.84
N GLU A 193 12.85 -34.28 12.06
CA GLU A 193 13.96 -35.01 12.66
C GLU A 193 14.39 -36.08 11.66
N PRO A 194 15.66 -36.09 11.22
CA PRO A 194 16.11 -37.10 10.28
C PRO A 194 15.95 -38.47 10.92
N ASN A 195 15.12 -39.32 10.31
CA ASN A 195 14.94 -40.70 10.73
C ASN A 195 16.22 -41.49 10.40
N TRP A 196 17.18 -41.45 11.33
CA TRP A 196 18.37 -42.29 11.30
C TRP A 196 18.06 -43.65 11.94
N ASN A 197 17.20 -44.44 11.31
CA ASN A 197 17.12 -45.85 11.65
C ASN A 197 17.67 -46.69 10.48
N PRO A 198 18.72 -47.52 10.70
CA PRO A 198 19.37 -48.34 9.68
C PRO A 198 18.52 -49.52 9.19
#